data_AF-A7TIK5-F1
#
_entry.id   AF-A7TIK5-F1
#
_cell.length_a   1.000
_cell.length_b   1.000
_cell.length_c   1.000
_cell.angle_alpha   90.00
_cell.angle_beta   90.00
_cell.angle_gamma   90.00
#
_symmetry.space_group_name_H-M   'P 1'
#
loop_
_entity.id
_entity.type
_entity.pdbx_description
1 polymer ?
#
loop_
_entity_poly.entity_id
_entity_poly.type
_entity_poly.pdbx_seq_one_letter_code
_entity_poly.pdbx_strand_id
1 'polypeptide(L)'
;MELISEYSIHHEYFSMVVYEVDCHNMMNKGLGEEEVQEWIVLELARLIREKVEGMDDARIVNISLYESYYPLYFWDYFLQMAIDELAVSGGGNLRVRVFVSEGKNGDKKRYIHENSTLYNCLKSMATADEEGSGCLKLLEVPRPPPPPPPSDGVEYEGIIKRILLKLFQDYGISRDEDMGVVLSEYHSLQELLEDLDWQQQDPQRN
;
A
#
# COMPACT_ATOMS: atom_id res chain seq x y z
N MET A 1 6.92 15.19 14.74
CA MET A 1 7.42 16.07 13.65
C MET A 1 6.83 17.44 13.85
N GLU A 2 7.51 18.51 13.42
CA GLU A 2 7.02 19.88 13.60
C GLU A 2 6.65 20.51 12.26
N LEU A 3 5.48 21.14 12.17
CA LEU A 3 5.05 21.85 10.97
C LEU A 3 5.79 23.19 10.88
N ILE A 4 6.56 23.37 9.81
CA ILE A 4 7.28 24.62 9.51
C ILE A 4 6.37 25.58 8.76
N SER A 5 5.72 25.09 7.69
CA SER A 5 4.88 25.91 6.83
C SER A 5 3.76 25.10 6.19
N GLU A 6 2.69 25.80 5.81
CA GLU A 6 1.54 25.25 5.11
C GLU A 6 1.17 26.20 3.98
N TYR A 7 1.06 25.68 2.75
CA TYR A 7 0.61 26.48 1.62
C TYR A 7 -0.10 25.62 0.57
N SER A 8 -0.94 26.25 -0.24
CA SER A 8 -1.69 25.56 -1.29
C SER A 8 -1.17 25.94 -2.68
N ILE A 9 -1.14 24.95 -3.56
CA ILE A 9 -0.89 25.09 -4.98
C ILE A 9 -2.19 24.76 -5.70
N HIS A 10 -2.79 25.79 -6.28
CA HIS A 10 -3.99 25.66 -7.09
C HIS A 10 -3.62 25.70 -8.56
N HIS A 11 -4.03 24.66 -9.28
CA HIS A 11 -3.91 24.55 -10.73
C HIS A 11 -5.28 24.29 -11.35
N GLU A 12 -5.42 24.54 -12.65
CA GLU A 12 -6.66 24.29 -13.40
C GLU A 12 -7.13 22.82 -13.34
N TYR A 13 -6.22 21.89 -13.01
CA TYR A 13 -6.50 20.44 -12.98
C TYR A 13 -6.43 19.82 -11.58
N PHE A 14 -5.80 20.48 -10.61
CA PHE A 14 -5.59 19.90 -9.29
C PHE A 14 -5.47 20.97 -8.22
N SER A 15 -5.84 20.62 -7.00
CA SER A 15 -5.54 21.41 -5.81
C SER A 15 -4.66 20.59 -4.89
N MET A 16 -3.49 21.11 -4.58
CA MET A 16 -2.54 20.46 -3.68
C MET A 16 -2.27 21.33 -2.45
N VAL A 17 -2.22 20.71 -1.27
CA VAL A 17 -1.72 21.35 -0.05
C VAL A 17 -0.35 20.78 0.27
N VAL A 18 0.60 21.64 0.57
CA VAL A 18 1.96 21.27 0.97
C VAL A 18 2.13 21.58 2.45
N TYR A 19 2.55 20.58 3.21
CA TYR A 19 2.94 20.69 4.61
C TYR A 19 4.44 20.50 4.71
N GLU A 20 5.18 21.58 4.94
CA GLU A 20 6.61 21.48 5.22
C GLU A 20 6.84 21.10 6.67
N VAL A 21 7.56 20.02 6.89
CA VAL A 21 7.77 19.44 8.22
C VAL A 21 9.25 19.31 8.54
N ASP A 22 9.57 19.65 9.78
CA ASP A 22 10.87 19.42 10.38
C ASP A 22 10.89 18.07 11.11
N CYS A 23 11.89 17.28 10.75
CA CYS A 23 12.19 15.97 11.32
C CYS A 23 13.46 15.98 12.20
N HIS A 24 14.10 17.14 12.42
CA HIS A 24 15.37 17.22 13.13
C HIS A 24 15.28 16.74 14.59
N ASN A 25 14.16 17.07 15.25
CA ASN A 25 13.92 16.65 16.63
C ASN A 25 13.67 15.14 16.79
N MET A 26 13.59 14.37 15.69
CA MET A 26 13.39 12.92 15.74
C MET A 26 14.64 12.19 16.25
N MET A 27 15.81 12.55 15.72
CA MET A 27 17.06 11.84 15.99
C MET A 27 17.63 12.17 17.37
N ASN A 28 17.20 13.29 17.95
CA ASN A 28 17.67 13.77 19.26
C ASN A 28 17.00 13.08 20.45
N LYS A 29 16.05 12.16 20.22
CA LYS A 29 15.30 11.50 21.31
C LYS A 29 16.03 10.31 21.95
N GLY A 30 17.17 9.88 21.42
CA GLY A 30 17.95 8.77 21.99
C GLY A 30 17.23 7.41 21.96
N LEU A 31 16.27 7.26 21.05
CA LEU A 31 15.46 6.06 20.85
C LEU A 31 16.24 4.99 20.07
N GLY A 32 15.88 3.71 20.29
CA GLY A 32 16.32 2.61 19.44
C GLY A 32 15.73 2.69 18.03
N GLU A 33 16.28 1.95 17.07
CA GLU A 33 15.86 2.02 15.66
C GLU A 33 14.38 1.67 15.46
N GLU A 34 13.89 0.61 16.11
CA GLU A 34 12.47 0.21 16.08
C GLU A 34 11.55 1.28 16.69
N GLU A 35 11.98 1.87 17.81
CA GLU A 35 11.24 2.94 18.49
C GLU A 35 11.16 4.22 17.63
N VAL A 36 12.21 4.52 16.85
CA VAL A 36 12.20 5.64 15.90
C VAL A 36 11.21 5.37 14.77
N GLN A 37 11.17 4.15 14.23
CA GLN A 37 10.24 3.79 13.16
C GLN A 37 8.79 3.89 13.63
N GLU A 38 8.46 3.31 14.78
CA GLU A 38 7.12 3.39 15.37
C GLU A 38 6.72 4.85 15.61
N TRP A 39 7.64 5.65 16.17
CA TRP A 39 7.38 7.07 16.40
C TRP A 39 7.14 7.84 15.10
N ILE A 40 7.86 7.54 14.02
CA ILE A 40 7.65 8.16 12.69
C ILE A 40 6.23 7.86 12.20
N VAL A 41 5.84 6.60 12.25
CA VAL A 41 4.53 6.13 11.78
C VAL A 41 3.42 6.84 12.56
N LEU A 42 3.52 6.89 13.89
CA LEU A 42 2.53 7.57 14.74
C LEU A 42 2.45 9.07 14.47
N GLU A 43 3.58 9.75 14.25
CA GLU A 43 3.59 11.17 13.94
C GLU A 43 3.04 11.49 12.55
N LEU A 44 3.33 10.66 11.55
CA LEU A 44 2.73 10.78 10.23
C LEU A 44 1.22 10.56 10.31
N ALA A 45 0.77 9.51 11.01
CA ALA A 45 -0.65 9.22 11.18
C ALA A 45 -1.36 10.38 11.88
N ARG A 46 -0.77 10.93 12.95
CA ARG A 46 -1.28 12.11 13.66
C ARG A 46 -1.40 13.31 12.71
N LEU A 47 -0.33 13.63 11.98
CA LEU A 47 -0.31 14.77 11.07
C LEU A 47 -1.36 14.63 9.97
N ILE A 48 -1.45 13.44 9.36
CA ILE A 48 -2.45 13.13 8.33
C ILE A 48 -3.83 13.32 8.94
N ARG A 49 -4.16 12.65 10.05
CA ARG A 49 -5.48 12.81 10.70
C ARG A 49 -5.82 14.28 10.95
N GLU A 50 -4.95 15.03 11.62
CA GLU A 50 -5.20 16.43 11.95
C GLU A 50 -5.42 17.35 10.74
N LYS A 51 -4.72 17.07 9.64
CA LYS A 51 -4.69 17.97 8.48
C LYS A 51 -5.63 17.55 7.37
N VAL A 52 -5.93 16.27 7.29
CA VAL A 52 -6.64 15.67 6.17
C VAL A 52 -8.09 15.37 6.54
N GLU A 53 -8.40 15.17 7.81
CA GLU A 53 -9.77 14.95 8.26
C GLU A 53 -10.65 16.15 7.88
N GLY A 54 -11.71 15.89 7.10
CA GLY A 54 -12.61 16.92 6.59
C GLY A 54 -12.17 17.60 5.29
N MET A 55 -11.07 17.17 4.65
CA MET A 55 -10.71 17.61 3.31
C MET A 55 -11.56 16.94 2.22
N ASP A 56 -11.83 17.67 1.13
CA ASP A 56 -12.54 17.14 -0.04
C ASP A 56 -11.72 16.06 -0.78
N ASP A 57 -12.43 15.06 -1.33
CA ASP A 57 -11.90 13.89 -2.05
C ASP A 57 -10.98 14.21 -3.26
N ALA A 58 -11.05 15.43 -3.79
CA ALA A 58 -10.26 15.84 -4.96
C ALA A 58 -8.87 16.41 -4.61
N ARG A 59 -8.47 16.43 -3.32
CA ARG A 59 -7.24 17.11 -2.88
C ARG A 59 -6.03 16.19 -2.81
N ILE A 60 -4.90 16.72 -3.27
CA ILE A 60 -3.58 16.12 -3.13
C ILE A 60 -2.88 16.76 -1.92
N VAL A 61 -2.21 15.96 -1.12
CA VAL A 61 -1.44 16.39 0.06
C VAL A 61 0.01 15.98 -0.12
N ASN A 62 0.91 16.96 -0.04
CA ASN A 62 2.35 16.73 -0.04
C ASN A 62 2.92 16.98 1.36
N ILE A 63 3.48 15.95 1.98
CA ILE A 63 4.30 16.09 3.19
C ILE A 63 5.74 16.32 2.74
N SER A 64 6.24 17.52 2.96
CA SER A 64 7.54 17.97 2.50
C SER A 64 8.55 17.97 3.64
N LEU A 65 9.45 17.00 3.66
CA LEU A 65 10.50 16.90 4.67
C LEU A 65 11.55 17.97 4.43
N TYR A 66 11.73 18.90 5.37
CA TYR A 66 12.77 19.93 5.27
C TYR A 66 14.16 19.30 5.14
N GLU A 67 14.41 18.25 5.93
CA GLU A 67 15.60 17.40 5.83
C GLU A 67 15.18 15.95 6.04
N SER A 68 15.65 15.05 5.17
CA SER A 68 15.37 13.61 5.24
C SER A 68 16.57 12.89 5.89
N TYR A 69 16.29 12.13 6.95
CA TYR A 69 17.30 11.28 7.61
C TYR A 69 17.38 9.89 6.98
N TYR A 70 16.28 9.46 6.37
CA TYR A 70 16.17 8.23 5.61
C TYR A 70 15.96 8.56 4.13
N PRO A 71 16.44 7.70 3.21
CA PRO A 71 16.04 7.74 1.82
C PRO A 71 14.51 7.80 1.64
N LEU A 72 14.02 8.55 0.65
CA LEU A 72 12.59 8.75 0.39
C LEU A 72 11.78 7.44 0.27
N TYR A 73 12.36 6.35 -0.21
CA TYR A 73 11.65 5.07 -0.30
C TYR A 73 11.27 4.48 1.08
N PHE A 74 12.02 4.79 2.14
CA PHE A 74 11.63 4.42 3.51
C PHE A 74 10.47 5.28 4.00
N TRP A 75 10.42 6.54 3.58
CA TRP A 75 9.30 7.42 3.91
C TRP A 75 8.00 6.99 3.24
N ASP A 76 8.08 6.44 2.03
CA ASP A 76 6.91 5.81 1.39
C ASP A 76 6.42 4.60 2.20
N TYR A 77 7.34 3.81 2.75
CA TYR A 77 7.01 2.69 3.63
C TYR A 77 6.36 3.17 4.95
N PHE A 78 6.94 4.17 5.62
CA PHE A 78 6.36 4.72 6.85
C PHE A 78 5.01 5.40 6.63
N LEU A 79 4.84 6.08 5.49
CA LEU A 79 3.56 6.67 5.09
C LEU A 79 2.49 5.59 4.92
N GLN A 80 2.83 4.48 4.28
CA GLN A 80 1.90 3.36 4.13
C GLN A 80 1.45 2.82 5.49
N MET A 81 2.40 2.54 6.37
CA MET A 81 2.10 2.07 7.73
C MET A 81 1.22 3.06 8.50
N ALA A 82 1.46 4.36 8.34
CA ALA A 82 0.66 5.39 8.99
C ALA A 82 -0.79 5.40 8.47
N ILE A 83 -0.98 5.19 7.18
CA ILE A 83 -2.32 5.10 6.58
C ILE A 83 -3.04 3.83 7.04
N ASP A 84 -2.33 2.70 7.11
CA ASP A 84 -2.88 1.44 7.61
C ASP A 84 -3.30 1.57 9.09
N GLU A 85 -2.49 2.23 9.92
CA GLU A 85 -2.80 2.53 11.32
C GLU A 85 -4.07 3.40 11.44
N LEU A 86 -4.22 4.40 10.57
CA LEU A 86 -5.43 5.23 10.51
C LEU A 86 -6.66 4.40 10.12
N ALA A 87 -6.54 3.48 9.17
CA ALA A 87 -7.63 2.61 8.76
C ALA A 87 -8.07 1.66 9.89
N VAL A 88 -7.13 1.07 10.63
CA VAL A 88 -7.42 0.17 11.75
C VAL A 88 -8.04 0.90 12.94
N SER A 89 -7.59 2.13 13.22
CA SER A 89 -8.07 2.95 14.34
C SER A 89 -9.43 3.63 14.11
N GLY A 90 -10.14 3.27 13.05
CA GLY A 90 -11.45 3.85 12.70
C GLY A 90 -11.33 5.27 12.12
N GLY A 91 -10.14 5.68 11.70
CA GLY A 91 -9.96 6.86 10.86
C GLY A 91 -10.74 6.62 9.57
N GLY A 92 -11.71 7.50 9.30
CA GLY A 92 -12.59 7.38 8.15
C GLY A 92 -11.80 7.22 6.84
N ASN A 93 -12.50 6.72 5.82
CA ASN A 93 -11.93 6.48 4.49
C ASN A 93 -11.19 7.75 3.99
N LEU A 94 -9.86 7.71 3.97
CA LEU A 94 -9.03 8.85 3.55
C LEU A 94 -9.15 8.96 2.03
N ARG A 95 -10.09 9.78 1.56
CA ARG A 95 -10.33 10.01 0.14
C ARG A 95 -9.36 11.00 -0.50
N VAL A 96 -8.23 11.26 0.14
CA VAL A 96 -7.20 12.17 -0.37
C VAL A 96 -5.96 11.40 -0.81
N ARG A 97 -5.12 12.04 -1.60
CA ARG A 97 -3.85 11.45 -2.03
C ARG A 97 -2.70 12.08 -1.27
N VAL A 98 -2.01 11.31 -0.45
CA VAL A 98 -0.87 11.78 0.34
C VAL A 98 0.43 11.23 -0.24
N PHE A 99 1.47 12.07 -0.34
CA PHE A 99 2.82 11.62 -0.70
C PHE A 99 3.90 12.43 0.02
N VAL A 100 5.06 11.81 0.22
CA VAL A 100 6.22 12.45 0.86
C VAL A 100 7.22 12.94 -0.19
N SER A 101 7.88 14.05 0.07
CA SER A 101 8.96 14.59 -0.76
C SER A 101 10.00 15.31 0.09
N GLU A 102 11.20 15.53 -0.46
CA GLU A 102 12.19 16.41 0.17
C GLU A 102 11.93 17.88 -0.22
N GLY A 103 11.89 18.74 0.79
CA GLY A 103 11.80 20.19 0.69
C GLY A 103 13.17 20.83 0.60
N LYS A 104 13.89 20.62 -0.51
CA LYS A 104 15.03 21.50 -0.80
C LYS A 104 14.50 22.88 -1.17
N ASN A 105 15.17 23.94 -0.68
CA ASN A 105 14.89 25.40 -0.75
C ASN A 105 14.59 26.00 -2.15
N GLY A 106 13.81 25.33 -2.98
CA GLY A 106 13.32 25.80 -4.27
C GLY A 106 11.84 26.16 -4.17
N ASP A 107 11.42 27.14 -4.95
CA ASP A 107 10.02 27.46 -5.14
C ASP A 107 9.30 26.23 -5.74
N LYS A 108 8.68 25.42 -4.87
CA LYS A 108 7.99 24.18 -5.28
C LYS A 108 6.88 24.45 -6.28
N LYS A 109 6.23 25.62 -6.21
CA LYS A 109 5.21 26.02 -7.18
C LYS A 109 5.86 26.18 -8.56
N ARG A 110 6.98 26.89 -8.63
CA ARG A 110 7.76 27.02 -9.86
C ARG A 110 8.28 25.66 -10.36
N TYR A 111 8.81 24.83 -9.48
CA TYR A 111 9.32 23.50 -9.85
C TYR A 111 8.22 22.59 -10.42
N ILE A 112 7.01 22.59 -9.85
CA ILE A 112 5.88 21.84 -10.37
C ILE A 112 5.50 22.33 -11.77
N HIS A 113 5.49 23.64 -12.01
CA HIS A 113 5.19 24.18 -13.33
C HIS A 113 6.29 23.90 -14.37
N GLU A 114 7.56 23.94 -13.97
CA GLU A 114 8.70 23.73 -14.87
C GLU A 114 9.03 22.25 -15.10
N ASN A 115 8.67 21.37 -14.17
CA ASN A 115 8.85 19.92 -14.29
C ASN A 115 7.60 19.27 -14.90
N SER A 116 7.58 19.17 -16.23
CA SER A 116 6.48 18.58 -16.99
C SER A 116 6.12 17.16 -16.55
N THR A 117 7.09 16.38 -16.06
CA THR A 117 6.86 15.01 -15.57
C THR A 117 6.07 15.02 -14.27
N LEU A 118 6.51 15.80 -13.28
CA LEU A 118 5.80 15.96 -12.01
C LEU A 118 4.42 16.59 -12.22
N TYR A 119 4.34 17.60 -13.09
CA TYR A 119 3.08 18.23 -13.47
C TYR A 119 2.08 17.22 -14.06
N ASN A 120 2.52 16.42 -15.04
CA ASN A 120 1.67 15.40 -15.65
C ASN A 120 1.28 14.31 -14.66
N CYS A 121 2.16 13.96 -13.73
CA CYS A 121 1.88 13.05 -12.62
C CYS A 121 0.75 13.61 -11.72
N LEU A 122 0.88 14.85 -11.22
CA LEU A 122 -0.13 15.48 -10.37
C LEU A 122 -1.46 15.70 -11.10
N LYS A 123 -1.41 16.08 -12.38
CA LYS A 123 -2.60 16.18 -13.23
C LYS A 123 -3.30 14.83 -13.37
N SER A 124 -2.55 13.79 -13.71
CA SER A 124 -3.07 12.42 -13.83
C SER A 124 -3.63 11.91 -12.50
N MET A 125 -3.03 12.29 -11.38
CA MET A 125 -3.58 12.00 -10.07
C MET A 125 -4.94 12.68 -9.90
N ALA A 126 -5.05 13.99 -10.07
CA ALA A 126 -6.32 14.66 -9.85
C ALA A 126 -7.45 14.23 -10.80
N THR A 127 -7.12 13.74 -12.00
CA THR A 127 -8.11 13.27 -12.98
C THR A 127 -8.35 11.77 -12.99
N ALA A 128 -7.58 10.98 -12.24
CA ALA A 128 -7.86 9.57 -12.13
C ALA A 128 -9.07 9.36 -11.23
N ASP A 129 -10.18 8.92 -11.82
CA ASP A 129 -11.17 8.15 -11.09
C ASP A 129 -10.47 6.96 -10.41
N GLU A 130 -11.06 6.44 -9.33
CA GLU A 130 -10.46 5.51 -8.35
C GLU A 130 -9.63 4.35 -8.96
N GLU A 131 -9.83 4.01 -10.23
CA GLU A 131 -9.03 3.06 -11.00
C GLU A 131 -7.91 3.75 -11.83
N GLY A 132 -6.75 3.94 -11.20
CA GLY A 132 -5.47 3.90 -11.92
C GLY A 132 -4.96 5.20 -12.54
N SER A 133 -4.19 5.95 -11.76
CA SER A 133 -3.09 6.78 -12.30
C SER A 133 -1.79 6.36 -11.64
N GLY A 134 -0.99 5.60 -12.38
CA GLY A 134 0.29 5.00 -11.99
C GLY A 134 1.45 5.98 -11.86
N CYS A 135 1.23 7.10 -11.17
CA CYS A 135 2.27 8.11 -10.98
C CYS A 135 2.53 8.44 -9.51
N LEU A 136 1.56 8.22 -8.62
CA LEU A 136 1.67 7.98 -7.18
C LEU A 136 0.35 7.26 -6.80
N LYS A 137 0.42 6.08 -6.19
CA LYS A 137 -0.76 5.24 -5.92
C LYS A 137 -1.85 6.05 -5.20
N LEU A 138 -3.04 6.11 -5.79
CA LEU A 138 -4.29 6.19 -5.02
C LEU A 138 -4.24 5.02 -4.03
N LEU A 139 -4.34 5.31 -2.75
CA LEU A 139 -4.58 4.29 -1.75
C LEU A 139 -6.08 4.04 -1.68
N GLU A 140 -6.59 3.28 -2.65
CA GLU A 140 -7.58 2.27 -2.30
C GLU A 140 -6.83 1.20 -1.50
N VAL A 141 -7.33 0.85 -0.31
CA VAL A 141 -6.81 -0.28 0.48
C VAL A 141 -6.84 -1.52 -0.43
N PRO A 142 -5.68 -2.04 -0.88
CA PRO A 142 -5.68 -3.19 -1.76
C PRO A 142 -6.12 -4.41 -0.95
N ARG A 143 -7.05 -5.21 -1.49
CA ARG A 143 -7.13 -6.62 -1.10
C ARG A 143 -5.72 -7.24 -1.29
N PRO A 144 -5.30 -8.19 -0.43
CA PRO A 144 -3.94 -8.73 -0.44
C PRO A 144 -3.53 -9.20 -1.86
N PRO A 145 -2.26 -9.01 -2.25
CA PRO A 145 -1.84 -9.27 -3.63
C PRO A 145 -1.97 -10.75 -3.98
N PRO A 146 -2.37 -11.10 -5.22
CA PRO A 146 -2.19 -12.45 -5.72
C PRO A 146 -0.67 -12.77 -5.81
N PRO A 147 -0.26 -14.02 -5.55
CA PRO A 147 1.16 -14.40 -5.47
C PRO A 147 1.90 -14.14 -6.79
N PRO A 148 3.21 -13.85 -6.75
CA PRO A 148 3.98 -13.48 -7.93
C PRO A 148 4.12 -14.64 -8.94
N PRO A 149 4.23 -14.35 -10.25
CA PRO A 149 4.46 -15.37 -11.26
C PRO A 149 5.85 -16.02 -11.10
N PRO A 150 5.99 -17.30 -11.46
CA PRO A 150 7.26 -18.01 -11.45
C PRO A 150 8.44 -17.30 -12.10
N SER A 151 9.44 -16.94 -11.30
CA SER A 151 10.83 -16.81 -11.77
C SER A 151 11.48 -18.20 -11.78
N ASP A 152 12.29 -18.50 -12.79
CA ASP A 152 12.99 -19.77 -13.13
C ASP A 152 13.90 -20.40 -12.02
N GLY A 153 13.73 -20.03 -10.76
CA GLY A 153 14.40 -20.61 -9.59
C GLY A 153 13.47 -21.13 -8.50
N VAL A 154 12.15 -21.08 -8.69
CA VAL A 154 11.18 -21.64 -7.74
C VAL A 154 10.68 -22.98 -8.29
N GLU A 155 10.92 -24.08 -7.56
CA GLU A 155 10.40 -25.40 -7.89
C GLU A 155 8.88 -25.46 -7.62
N TYR A 156 8.08 -24.80 -8.45
CA TYR A 156 6.62 -24.81 -8.34
C TYR A 156 6.05 -26.22 -8.31
N GLU A 157 6.64 -27.14 -9.07
CA GLU A 157 6.26 -28.55 -9.04
C GLU A 157 6.43 -29.18 -7.64
N GLY A 158 7.53 -28.86 -6.93
CA GLY A 158 7.77 -29.34 -5.57
C GLY A 158 6.80 -28.75 -4.56
N ILE A 159 6.44 -27.48 -4.72
CA ILE A 159 5.47 -26.79 -3.87
C ILE A 159 4.05 -27.35 -4.10
N ILE A 160 3.65 -27.52 -5.36
CA ILE A 160 2.35 -28.09 -5.74
C ILE A 160 2.22 -29.51 -5.19
N LYS A 161 3.24 -30.35 -5.34
CA LYS A 161 3.25 -31.72 -4.78
C LYS A 161 3.03 -31.72 -3.26
N ARG A 162 3.67 -30.81 -2.52
CA ARG A 162 3.49 -30.70 -1.06
C ARG A 162 2.08 -30.25 -0.68
N ILE A 163 1.50 -29.32 -1.43
CA ILE A 163 0.13 -28.86 -1.19
C ILE A 163 -0.86 -29.99 -1.46
N LEU A 164 -0.73 -30.71 -2.58
CA LEU A 164 -1.59 -31.84 -2.93
C LEU A 164 -1.53 -32.96 -1.88
N LEU A 165 -0.32 -33.34 -1.44
CA LEU A 165 -0.15 -34.36 -0.40
C LEU A 165 -0.81 -33.95 0.93
N LYS A 166 -0.72 -32.67 1.28
CA LYS A 166 -1.39 -32.14 2.48
C LYS A 166 -2.92 -32.17 2.33
N LEU A 167 -3.45 -31.77 1.16
CA LEU A 167 -4.89 -31.85 0.88
C LEU A 167 -5.41 -33.28 0.96
N PHE A 168 -4.70 -34.24 0.35
CA PHE A 168 -5.08 -35.64 0.44
C PHE A 168 -5.09 -36.15 1.88
N GLN A 169 -4.10 -35.73 2.69
CA GLN A 169 -4.08 -36.05 4.11
C GLN A 169 -5.26 -35.43 4.88
N ASP A 170 -5.56 -34.15 4.64
CA ASP A 170 -6.64 -33.42 5.31
C ASP A 170 -8.03 -33.99 4.96
N TYR A 171 -8.18 -34.56 3.76
CA TYR A 171 -9.41 -35.22 3.28
C TYR A 171 -9.39 -36.75 3.43
N GLY A 172 -8.39 -37.31 4.11
CA GLY A 172 -8.31 -38.75 4.41
C GLY A 172 -8.01 -39.65 3.20
N ILE A 173 -7.62 -39.09 2.06
CA ILE A 173 -7.21 -39.80 0.85
C ILE A 173 -5.77 -40.26 1.06
N SER A 174 -5.59 -41.57 1.28
CA SER A 174 -4.30 -42.16 1.66
C SER A 174 -3.78 -43.22 0.69
N ARG A 175 -4.57 -43.59 -0.33
CA ARG A 175 -4.19 -44.57 -1.35
C ARG A 175 -3.79 -43.86 -2.63
N ASP A 176 -2.67 -44.27 -3.21
CA ASP A 176 -2.15 -43.70 -4.45
C ASP A 176 -3.12 -43.83 -5.63
N GLU A 177 -3.93 -44.89 -5.67
CA GLU A 177 -4.96 -45.10 -6.69
C GLU A 177 -6.05 -44.02 -6.63
N ASP A 178 -6.51 -43.68 -5.44
CA ASP A 178 -7.54 -42.65 -5.21
C ASP A 178 -6.96 -41.25 -5.50
N MET A 179 -5.71 -41.01 -5.10
CA MET A 179 -4.99 -39.78 -5.49
C MET A 179 -4.87 -39.67 -7.01
N GLY A 180 -4.59 -40.77 -7.70
CA GLY A 180 -4.50 -40.84 -9.16
C GLY A 180 -5.81 -40.50 -9.86
N VAL A 181 -6.95 -40.93 -9.32
CA VAL A 181 -8.28 -40.56 -9.82
C VAL A 181 -8.48 -39.05 -9.71
N VAL A 182 -8.24 -38.47 -8.52
CA VAL A 182 -8.38 -37.02 -8.31
C VAL A 182 -7.47 -36.23 -9.25
N LEU A 183 -6.20 -36.61 -9.38
CA LEU A 183 -5.26 -35.92 -10.26
C LEU A 183 -5.59 -36.09 -11.76
N SER A 184 -6.42 -37.08 -12.12
CA SER A 184 -6.90 -37.24 -13.50
C SER A 184 -8.15 -36.40 -13.80
N GLU A 185 -8.93 -36.06 -12.78
CA GLU A 185 -10.16 -35.27 -12.90
C GLU A 185 -9.89 -33.76 -12.90
N TYR A 186 -8.84 -33.30 -12.22
CA TYR A 186 -8.50 -31.88 -12.11
C TYR A 186 -7.18 -31.54 -12.82
N HIS A 187 -7.18 -30.49 -13.64
CA HIS A 187 -6.02 -30.09 -14.43
C HIS A 187 -5.19 -28.98 -13.79
N SER A 188 -5.69 -28.37 -12.71
CA SER A 188 -4.95 -27.41 -11.91
C SER A 188 -5.27 -27.53 -10.41
N LEU A 189 -4.35 -27.06 -9.57
CA LEU A 189 -4.58 -26.97 -8.13
C LEU A 189 -5.74 -26.01 -7.79
N GLN A 190 -5.95 -24.99 -8.62
CA GLN A 190 -7.05 -24.03 -8.45
C GLN A 190 -8.41 -24.71 -8.63
N GLU A 191 -8.60 -25.49 -9.70
CA GLU A 191 -9.85 -26.23 -9.94
C GLU A 191 -10.20 -27.18 -8.78
N LEU A 192 -9.21 -27.89 -8.26
CA LEU A 192 -9.39 -28.79 -7.11
C LEU A 192 -9.82 -28.02 -5.85
N LEU A 193 -9.16 -26.90 -5.55
CA LEU A 193 -9.47 -26.09 -4.36
C LEU A 193 -10.85 -25.44 -4.44
N GLU A 194 -11.26 -24.97 -5.62
CA GLU A 194 -12.59 -24.39 -5.82
C GLU A 194 -13.70 -25.41 -5.61
N ASP A 195 -13.54 -26.67 -6.05
CA ASP A 195 -14.53 -27.72 -5.79
C ASP A 195 -14.59 -28.10 -4.30
N LEU A 196 -13.43 -28.19 -3.64
CA LEU A 196 -13.34 -28.51 -2.21
C LEU A 196 -13.93 -27.41 -1.31
N ASP A 197 -13.73 -26.13 -1.63
CA ASP A 197 -14.33 -25.00 -0.92
C ASP A 197 -15.85 -24.94 -1.10
N TRP A 198 -16.34 -25.29 -2.30
CA TRP A 198 -17.78 -25.42 -2.56
C TRP A 198 -18.43 -26.56 -1.77
N GLN A 199 -17.74 -27.69 -1.59
CA GLN A 199 -18.23 -28.80 -0.78
C GLN A 199 -18.27 -28.47 0.72
N GLN A 200 -17.45 -27.54 1.23
CA GLN A 200 -17.52 -27.08 2.61
C GLN A 200 -18.67 -26.08 2.86
N GLN A 201 -19.14 -25.38 1.83
CA GLN A 201 -20.22 -24.39 1.95
C GLN A 201 -21.63 -24.98 1.79
N ASP A 202 -21.76 -26.18 1.22
CA ASP A 202 -23.05 -26.88 1.11
C ASP A 202 -22.96 -28.34 1.60
N PRO A 203 -23.10 -28.59 2.92
CA PRO A 203 -23.00 -29.94 3.49
C PRO A 203 -24.19 -30.86 3.14
N GLN A 204 -25.13 -30.44 2.27
CA GLN A 204 -26.28 -31.27 1.87
C GLN A 204 -26.11 -32.05 0.57
N ARG A 205 -24.90 -32.10 0.01
CA ARG A 205 -24.62 -32.86 -1.22
C ARG A 205 -23.47 -33.86 -1.08
N ASN A 206 -23.41 -34.59 0.03
CA ASN A 206 -23.03 -36.01 0.13
C ASN A 206 -23.17 -36.49 1.58
#